data_AF-A0A1M3P2U1-F1
#
_entry.id   AF-A0A1M3P2U1-F1
#
_cell.length_a   1.000
_cell.length_b   1.000
_cell.length_c   1.000
_cell.angle_alpha   90.00
_cell.angle_beta   90.00
_cell.angle_gamma   90.00
#
_symmetry.space_group_name_H-M   'P 1'
#
loop_
_entity.id
_entity.type
_entity.pdbx_description
1 polymer ?
#
loop_
_entity_poly.entity_id
_entity_poly.type
_entity_poly.pdbx_seq_one_letter_code
_entity_poly.pdbx_strand_id
1 'polypeptide(L)'
;MKRFFYSAASVAALVVASVGAQATTFTGSYTVNADANENGGLGIQTANLFDLVAGFDLTSAAPSKTVDLFRIWTNEGAINADDFNARDISVDFAFTLPSAANGSIPGQTVGDADWFFGWVNESGVLTWSDSKVFSFANGTQLQVELQDATFNWGLIDLREGYKHGANVKATFTLLPAVPEPATWAMMVVGFGLAGGILRSRKRTIVSFA
;
A
#
# COMPACT_ATOMS: atom_id res chain seq x y z
N MET A 1 22.63 -43.99 -57.12
CA MET A 1 22.94 -44.24 -55.71
C MET A 1 22.43 -43.07 -54.89
N LYS A 2 21.51 -43.33 -53.96
CA LYS A 2 20.78 -42.34 -53.14
C LYS A 2 21.63 -41.96 -51.93
N ARG A 3 21.75 -40.68 -51.59
CA ARG A 3 22.05 -40.23 -50.22
C ARG A 3 21.22 -39.00 -49.86
N PHE A 4 20.19 -39.27 -49.05
CA PHE A 4 19.41 -38.30 -48.30
C PHE A 4 20.28 -37.65 -47.22
N PHE A 5 20.17 -36.34 -47.02
CA PHE A 5 20.49 -35.68 -45.76
C PHE A 5 19.29 -34.82 -45.37
N TYR A 6 18.57 -35.28 -44.36
CA TYR A 6 17.53 -34.53 -43.67
C TYR A 6 18.05 -34.08 -42.31
N SER A 7 17.59 -32.89 -41.93
CA SER A 7 17.26 -32.45 -40.56
C SER A 7 18.40 -31.95 -39.66
N ALA A 8 18.36 -30.64 -39.42
CA ALA A 8 18.61 -30.07 -38.09
C ALA A 8 17.31 -29.35 -37.68
N ALA A 9 16.46 -30.01 -36.90
CA ALA A 9 15.33 -29.39 -36.24
C ALA A 9 15.84 -28.77 -34.93
N SER A 10 15.89 -27.44 -34.88
CA SER A 10 16.15 -26.69 -33.64
C SER A 10 14.89 -26.70 -32.77
N VAL A 11 14.95 -27.41 -31.65
CA VAL A 11 13.91 -27.40 -30.61
C VAL A 11 14.13 -26.17 -29.74
N ALA A 12 13.28 -25.15 -29.91
CA ALA A 12 13.15 -24.06 -28.95
C ALA A 12 12.27 -24.56 -27.80
N ALA A 13 12.87 -24.95 -26.67
CA ALA A 13 12.14 -25.26 -25.46
C ALA A 13 11.66 -23.96 -24.81
N LEU A 14 10.38 -23.62 -25.01
CA LEU A 14 9.72 -22.55 -24.29
C LEU A 14 9.39 -23.06 -22.88
N VAL A 15 10.26 -22.80 -21.90
CA VAL A 15 9.96 -23.05 -20.48
C VAL A 15 9.04 -21.93 -20.00
N VAL A 16 7.74 -22.13 -20.11
CA VAL A 16 6.77 -21.35 -19.34
C VAL A 16 6.75 -21.94 -17.94
N ALA A 17 7.61 -21.42 -17.06
CA ALA A 17 7.49 -21.70 -15.64
C ALA A 17 6.17 -21.07 -15.17
N SER A 18 5.16 -21.88 -14.87
CA SER A 18 3.98 -21.42 -14.15
C SER A 18 4.44 -21.05 -12.74
N VAL A 19 4.81 -19.78 -12.52
CA VAL A 19 5.00 -19.25 -11.17
C VAL A 19 3.65 -19.35 -10.46
N GLY A 20 3.54 -20.32 -9.54
CA GLY A 20 2.38 -20.40 -8.66
C GLY A 20 2.23 -19.09 -7.90
N ALA A 21 1.03 -18.54 -7.84
CA ALA A 21 0.75 -17.35 -7.05
C ALA A 21 1.03 -17.68 -5.58
N GLN A 22 2.14 -17.18 -5.05
CA GLN A 22 2.42 -17.28 -3.61
C GLN A 22 1.72 -16.14 -2.89
N ALA A 23 1.01 -16.48 -1.82
CA ALA A 23 0.43 -15.51 -0.91
C ALA A 23 1.53 -14.89 -0.05
N THR A 24 1.50 -13.57 0.09
CA THR A 24 2.28 -12.84 1.07
C THR A 24 1.37 -12.46 2.22
N THR A 25 1.72 -12.92 3.42
CA THR A 25 0.98 -12.63 4.65
C THR A 25 1.48 -11.34 5.29
N PHE A 26 0.55 -10.48 5.65
CA PHE A 26 0.78 -9.25 6.39
C PHE A 26 0.12 -9.35 7.76
N THR A 27 0.89 -9.12 8.81
CA THR A 27 0.41 -9.05 10.20
C THR A 27 1.09 -7.89 10.90
N GLY A 28 0.47 -7.38 11.96
CA GLY A 28 1.01 -6.28 12.74
C GLY A 28 -0.02 -5.65 13.65
N SER A 29 0.21 -4.40 13.99
CA SER A 29 -0.74 -3.58 14.73
C SER A 29 -0.90 -2.21 14.07
N TYR A 30 -2.00 -1.53 14.35
CA TYR A 30 -2.11 -0.11 14.08
C TYR A 30 -2.65 0.61 15.32
N THR A 31 -2.30 1.89 15.43
CA THR A 31 -2.84 2.79 16.46
C THR A 31 -3.37 4.03 15.76
N VAL A 32 -4.59 4.44 16.12
CA VAL A 32 -5.16 5.71 15.68
C VAL A 32 -4.85 6.75 16.74
N ASN A 33 -4.05 7.74 16.38
CA ASN A 33 -3.73 8.87 17.25
C ASN A 33 -4.60 10.05 16.82
N ALA A 34 -5.57 10.39 17.65
CA ALA A 34 -6.49 11.49 17.42
C ALA A 34 -6.50 12.39 18.65
N ASP A 35 -6.61 13.71 18.44
CA ASP A 35 -6.93 14.61 19.53
C ASP A 35 -8.41 14.43 19.90
N ALA A 36 -8.65 13.85 21.08
CA ALA A 36 -10.01 13.66 21.60
C ALA A 36 -10.52 14.89 22.37
N ASN A 37 -9.72 15.96 22.44
CA ASN A 37 -10.08 17.17 23.18
C ASN A 37 -10.99 18.07 22.34
N GLU A 38 -12.17 18.38 22.89
CA GLU A 38 -13.15 19.33 22.34
C GLU A 38 -12.65 20.79 22.42
N ASN A 39 -11.56 21.09 23.15
CA ASN A 39 -11.06 22.45 23.26
C ASN A 39 -10.17 22.82 22.07
N GLY A 40 -10.79 23.43 21.06
CA GLY A 40 -10.16 24.13 19.95
C GLY A 40 -10.25 23.42 18.61
N GLY A 41 -11.22 22.52 18.43
CA GLY A 41 -11.45 21.72 17.24
C GLY A 41 -12.44 20.60 17.56
N LEU A 42 -13.05 20.03 16.52
CA LEU A 42 -14.08 19.01 16.68
C LEU A 42 -13.53 17.80 17.46
N GLY A 43 -14.08 17.57 18.65
CA GLY A 43 -13.81 16.44 19.52
C GLY A 43 -14.27 15.14 18.88
N ILE A 44 -13.30 14.26 18.63
CA ILE A 44 -13.53 12.98 17.97
C ILE A 44 -13.25 11.80 18.88
N GLN A 45 -13.86 10.68 18.53
CA GLN A 45 -13.71 9.39 19.16
C GLN A 45 -13.45 8.35 18.08
N THR A 46 -12.66 7.32 18.43
CA THR A 46 -12.30 6.26 17.48
C THR A 46 -12.45 4.88 18.11
N ALA A 47 -12.72 3.87 17.28
CA ALA A 47 -12.80 2.48 17.70
C ALA A 47 -12.28 1.56 16.60
N ASN A 48 -11.31 0.72 16.95
CA ASN A 48 -10.72 -0.25 16.04
C ASN A 48 -11.78 -1.29 15.59
N LEU A 49 -11.83 -1.56 14.29
CA LEU A 49 -12.76 -2.53 13.69
C LEU A 49 -12.01 -3.72 13.08
N PHE A 50 -10.85 -3.46 12.46
CA PHE A 50 -10.01 -4.50 11.89
C PHE A 50 -8.95 -4.99 12.89
N ASP A 51 -8.74 -6.31 12.94
CA ASP A 51 -7.67 -6.93 13.69
C ASP A 51 -6.48 -7.23 12.75
N LEU A 52 -5.50 -6.34 12.76
CA LEU A 52 -4.28 -6.51 11.97
C LEU A 52 -3.35 -7.61 12.56
N VAL A 53 -3.55 -8.01 13.81
CA VAL A 53 -2.78 -9.08 14.45
C VAL A 53 -3.17 -10.43 13.86
N ALA A 54 -4.46 -10.64 13.60
CA ALA A 54 -4.96 -11.81 12.87
C ALA A 54 -4.40 -11.90 11.43
N GLY A 55 -4.08 -10.75 10.84
CA GLY A 55 -3.41 -10.64 9.55
C GLY A 55 -4.31 -10.86 8.34
N PHE A 56 -3.69 -10.73 7.16
CA PHE A 56 -4.32 -10.98 5.88
C PHE A 56 -3.30 -11.37 4.81
N ASP A 57 -3.77 -12.05 3.78
CA ASP A 57 -2.95 -12.46 2.65
C ASP A 57 -3.27 -11.65 1.40
N LEU A 58 -2.24 -11.32 0.62
CA LEU A 58 -2.35 -10.79 -0.74
C LEU A 58 -1.55 -11.67 -1.69
N THR A 59 -2.01 -11.78 -2.94
CA THR A 59 -1.31 -12.54 -3.99
C THR A 59 -1.15 -11.67 -5.23
N SER A 60 -0.31 -12.07 -6.17
CA SER A 60 -0.25 -11.37 -7.47
C SER A 60 -1.57 -11.44 -8.26
N ALA A 61 -2.41 -12.46 -8.02
CA ALA A 61 -3.73 -12.61 -8.65
C ALA A 61 -4.83 -11.80 -7.95
N ALA A 62 -4.66 -11.51 -6.66
CA ALA A 62 -5.53 -10.68 -5.83
C ALA A 62 -4.64 -9.71 -5.02
N PRO A 63 -4.12 -8.65 -5.67
CA PRO A 63 -3.09 -7.81 -5.08
C PRO A 63 -3.65 -6.79 -4.09
N SER A 64 -4.98 -6.63 -3.99
CA SER A 64 -5.56 -5.65 -3.08
C SER A 64 -6.63 -6.25 -2.17
N LYS A 65 -6.74 -5.67 -0.97
CA LYS A 65 -7.80 -5.96 0.01
C LYS A 65 -8.22 -4.67 0.69
N THR A 66 -9.52 -4.39 0.70
CA THR A 66 -10.10 -3.28 1.44
C THR A 66 -10.82 -3.79 2.68
N VAL A 67 -10.63 -3.11 3.81
CA VAL A 67 -11.26 -3.43 5.09
C VAL A 67 -11.78 -2.15 5.75
N ASP A 68 -12.78 -2.28 6.60
CA ASP A 68 -13.14 -1.24 7.56
C ASP A 68 -12.09 -1.25 8.68
N LEU A 69 -11.18 -0.27 8.69
CA LEU A 69 -10.04 -0.25 9.61
C LEU A 69 -10.50 0.12 11.01
N PHE A 70 -11.11 1.29 11.14
CA PHE A 70 -11.65 1.79 12.41
C PHE A 70 -12.90 2.62 12.15
N ARG A 71 -13.66 2.91 13.20
CA ARG A 71 -14.79 3.83 13.17
C ARG A 71 -14.41 5.15 13.81
N ILE A 72 -14.88 6.25 13.23
CA ILE A 72 -14.76 7.61 13.78
C ILE A 72 -16.15 8.19 14.03
N TRP A 73 -16.30 8.94 15.12
CA TRP A 73 -17.50 9.73 15.41
C TRP A 73 -17.18 10.92 16.32
N THR A 74 -18.13 11.83 16.46
CA THR A 74 -18.12 12.87 17.51
C THR A 74 -19.30 12.67 18.46
N ASN A 75 -19.16 13.11 19.71
CA ASN A 75 -20.26 13.22 20.67
C ASN A 75 -20.77 14.66 20.81
N GLU A 76 -20.28 15.57 19.97
CA GLU A 76 -20.77 16.94 19.93
C GLU A 76 -22.09 17.00 19.17
N GLY A 77 -23.01 17.80 19.70
CA GLY A 77 -24.35 17.98 19.16
C GLY A 77 -24.46 19.08 18.10
N ALA A 78 -23.46 19.95 17.96
CA ALA A 78 -23.44 21.02 16.96
C ALA A 78 -22.01 21.49 16.69
N ILE A 79 -21.77 22.08 15.53
CA ILE A 79 -20.49 22.71 15.17
C ILE A 79 -20.43 24.13 15.75
N ASN A 80 -19.38 24.39 16.50
CA ASN A 80 -19.04 25.68 17.09
C ASN A 80 -17.91 26.36 16.30
N ALA A 81 -17.61 27.61 16.66
CA ALA A 81 -16.62 28.41 15.96
C ALA A 81 -15.21 27.81 15.98
N ASP A 82 -14.87 27.05 17.03
CA ASP A 82 -13.57 26.41 17.16
C ASP A 82 -13.44 25.09 16.40
N ASP A 83 -14.55 24.44 16.05
CA ASP A 83 -14.59 23.17 15.31
C ASP A 83 -14.15 23.30 13.86
N PHE A 84 -14.18 24.51 13.32
CA PHE A 84 -13.61 24.83 12.00
C PHE A 84 -12.07 24.85 11.99
N ASN A 85 -11.42 24.73 13.16
CA ASN A 85 -9.97 24.54 13.21
C ASN A 85 -9.64 23.07 13.00
N ALA A 86 -8.96 22.77 11.89
CA ALA A 86 -8.51 21.42 11.59
C ALA A 86 -7.59 20.88 12.70
N ARG A 87 -7.81 19.62 13.07
CA ARG A 87 -7.02 18.88 14.06
C ARG A 87 -6.35 17.69 13.41
N ASP A 88 -5.09 17.47 13.79
CA ASP A 88 -4.31 16.36 13.24
C ASP A 88 -4.81 15.02 13.80
N ILE A 89 -4.85 14.03 12.92
CA ILE A 89 -5.06 12.63 13.23
C ILE A 89 -4.03 11.81 12.46
N SER A 90 -3.59 10.69 13.02
CA SER A 90 -2.71 9.78 12.30
C SER A 90 -3.04 8.33 12.57
N VAL A 91 -2.72 7.48 11.60
CA VAL A 91 -2.69 6.02 11.80
C VAL A 91 -1.26 5.54 11.73
N ASP A 92 -0.74 5.06 12.85
CA ASP A 92 0.57 4.44 12.93
C ASP A 92 0.46 2.95 12.70
N PHE A 93 1.03 2.46 11.60
CA PHE A 93 1.15 1.04 11.32
C PHE A 93 2.49 0.51 11.80
N ALA A 94 2.47 -0.68 12.40
CA ALA A 94 3.63 -1.46 12.78
C ALA A 94 3.46 -2.91 12.31
N PHE A 95 3.95 -3.20 11.10
CA PHE A 95 3.93 -4.54 10.53
C PHE A 95 5.05 -5.39 11.12
N THR A 96 4.76 -6.68 11.32
CA THR A 96 5.71 -7.70 11.79
C THR A 96 6.03 -8.73 10.71
N LEU A 97 5.07 -9.02 9.82
CA LEU A 97 5.26 -9.82 8.62
C LEU A 97 4.93 -9.03 7.35
N PRO A 98 5.60 -9.32 6.22
CA PRO A 98 6.65 -10.34 6.02
C PRO A 98 8.01 -10.01 6.66
N SER A 99 8.21 -8.78 7.11
CA SER A 99 9.28 -8.37 8.02
C SER A 99 8.84 -7.09 8.75
N ALA A 100 9.63 -6.61 9.72
CA ALA A 100 9.28 -5.38 10.43
C ALA A 100 9.26 -4.17 9.49
N ALA A 101 8.14 -3.45 9.45
CA ALA A 101 8.01 -2.18 8.73
C ALA A 101 7.01 -1.28 9.44
N ASN A 102 7.39 -0.02 9.71
CA ASN A 102 6.59 0.91 10.49
C ASN A 102 6.38 2.22 9.73
N GLY A 103 5.29 2.92 10.04
CA GLY A 103 5.04 4.22 9.45
C GLY A 103 3.67 4.78 9.75
N SER A 104 3.61 6.10 9.85
CA SER A 104 2.39 6.87 10.03
C SER A 104 1.77 7.36 8.73
N ILE A 105 0.44 7.35 8.63
CA ILE A 105 -0.33 8.09 7.62
C ILE A 105 -1.02 9.26 8.32
N PRO A 106 -0.63 10.51 8.04
CA PRO A 106 -1.25 11.69 8.63
C PRO A 106 -2.55 12.06 7.90
N GLY A 107 -3.45 12.67 8.64
CA GLY A 107 -4.70 13.24 8.16
C GLY A 107 -5.17 14.35 9.10
N GLN A 108 -6.33 14.92 8.79
CA GLN A 108 -6.93 15.98 9.59
C GLN A 108 -8.43 15.76 9.73
N THR A 109 -8.97 16.18 10.88
CA THR A 109 -10.40 16.28 11.11
C THR A 109 -10.82 17.72 11.31
N VAL A 110 -11.97 18.09 10.75
CA VAL A 110 -12.54 19.44 10.88
C VAL A 110 -14.06 19.36 10.88
N GLY A 111 -14.71 20.27 11.60
CA GLY A 111 -16.13 20.52 11.44
C GLY A 111 -16.41 21.20 10.10
N ASP A 112 -17.47 20.76 9.44
CA ASP A 112 -17.96 21.31 8.19
C ASP A 112 -19.44 21.66 8.29
N ALA A 113 -19.78 22.91 7.94
CA ALA A 113 -21.14 23.43 8.02
C ALA A 113 -21.50 24.11 6.70
N ASP A 114 -22.42 23.48 5.96
CA ASP A 114 -22.81 23.88 4.61
C ASP A 114 -24.26 24.37 4.56
N TRP A 115 -24.49 25.49 3.87
CA TRP A 115 -25.82 26.04 3.67
C TRP A 115 -26.48 25.48 2.39
N PHE A 116 -27.62 24.82 2.55
CA PHE A 116 -28.38 24.25 1.43
C PHE A 116 -29.90 24.47 1.59
N PHE A 117 -30.52 25.12 0.60
CA PHE A 117 -31.97 25.37 0.53
C PHE A 117 -32.62 25.94 1.81
N GLY A 118 -31.97 26.89 2.49
CA GLY A 118 -32.56 27.51 3.68
C GLY A 118 -32.22 26.83 5.00
N TRP A 119 -31.41 25.76 4.96
CA TRP A 119 -31.00 24.99 6.12
C TRP A 119 -29.47 24.87 6.18
N VAL A 120 -28.93 24.80 7.39
CA VAL A 120 -27.53 24.42 7.63
C VAL A 120 -27.47 22.90 7.72
N ASN A 121 -26.46 22.29 7.11
CA ASN A 121 -26.10 20.90 7.35
C ASN A 121 -24.74 20.88 8.02
N GLU A 122 -24.58 20.06 9.04
CA GLU A 122 -23.35 19.95 9.80
C GLU A 122 -22.79 18.53 9.70
N SER A 123 -21.47 18.42 9.62
CA SER A 123 -20.77 17.14 9.67
C SER A 123 -19.33 17.29 10.15
N GLY A 124 -18.76 16.20 10.67
CA GLY A 124 -17.32 16.08 10.77
C GLY A 124 -16.74 15.55 9.47
N VAL A 125 -15.61 16.11 9.04
CA VAL A 125 -14.88 15.67 7.85
C VAL A 125 -13.49 15.22 8.26
N LEU A 126 -13.11 14.04 7.79
CA LEU A 126 -11.78 13.45 7.92
C LEU A 126 -11.15 13.37 6.53
N THR A 127 -9.98 13.97 6.36
CA THR A 127 -9.19 13.91 5.14
C THR A 127 -7.80 13.35 5.43
N TRP A 128 -7.30 12.48 4.54
CA TRP A 128 -5.94 11.93 4.62
C TRP A 128 -5.01 12.65 3.65
N SER A 129 -3.75 12.84 4.04
CA SER A 129 -2.80 13.61 3.21
C SER A 129 -2.41 12.87 1.94
N ASP A 130 -2.12 11.56 2.04
CA ASP A 130 -1.72 10.70 0.91
C ASP A 130 -1.66 9.21 1.33
N SER A 131 -1.61 8.32 0.33
CA SER A 131 -1.26 6.90 0.55
C SER A 131 0.21 6.71 0.93
N LYS A 132 0.54 5.59 1.59
CA LYS A 132 1.91 5.28 2.02
C LYS A 132 2.39 3.92 1.56
N VAL A 133 3.63 3.86 1.07
CA VAL A 133 4.30 2.61 0.71
C VAL A 133 5.22 2.14 1.83
N PHE A 134 4.96 0.95 2.34
CA PHE A 134 5.80 0.22 3.28
C PHE A 134 6.71 -0.72 2.50
N SER A 135 8.02 -0.53 2.67
CA SER A 135 9.03 -1.42 2.08
C SER A 135 9.52 -2.41 3.13
N PHE A 136 9.53 -3.69 2.77
CA PHE A 136 9.93 -4.79 3.62
C PHE A 136 11.35 -5.26 3.25
N ALA A 137 12.04 -5.89 4.20
CA ALA A 137 13.43 -6.34 4.01
C ALA A 137 13.60 -7.38 2.89
N ASN A 138 12.53 -8.12 2.57
CA ASN A 138 12.49 -9.10 1.49
C ASN A 138 12.22 -8.48 0.10
N GLY A 139 12.17 -7.14 0.00
CA GLY A 139 11.86 -6.42 -1.24
C GLY A 139 10.36 -6.30 -1.56
N THR A 140 9.48 -6.90 -0.76
CA THR A 140 8.03 -6.67 -0.89
C THR A 140 7.71 -5.22 -0.60
N GLN A 141 6.74 -4.66 -1.34
CA GLN A 141 6.19 -3.33 -1.09
C GLN A 141 4.67 -3.43 -0.92
N LEU A 142 4.16 -2.83 0.15
CA LEU A 142 2.74 -2.72 0.43
C LEU A 142 2.35 -1.24 0.44
N GLN A 143 1.45 -0.85 -0.45
CA GLN A 143 0.81 0.45 -0.38
C GLN A 143 -0.41 0.36 0.52
N VAL A 144 -0.57 1.35 1.40
CA VAL A 144 -1.74 1.51 2.26
C VAL A 144 -2.35 2.87 1.95
N GLU A 145 -3.63 2.86 1.62
CA GLU A 145 -4.43 4.05 1.36
C GLU A 145 -5.60 4.07 2.33
N LEU A 146 -5.82 5.20 2.99
CA LEU A 146 -6.96 5.42 3.88
C LEU A 146 -8.00 6.25 3.15
N GLN A 147 -9.27 5.90 3.32
CA GLN A 147 -10.38 6.64 2.72
C GLN A 147 -10.80 7.78 3.64
N ASP A 148 -11.00 8.94 3.02
CA ASP A 148 -11.66 10.09 3.65
C ASP A 148 -13.07 9.69 4.12
N ALA A 149 -13.56 10.40 5.13
CA ALA A 149 -14.86 10.13 5.70
C ALA A 149 -15.58 11.40 6.13
N THR A 150 -16.88 11.45 5.85
CA THR A 150 -17.81 12.39 6.48
C THR A 150 -18.59 11.63 7.54
N PHE A 151 -18.66 12.16 8.76
CA PHE A 151 -19.26 11.49 9.91
C PHE A 151 -20.24 12.41 10.67
N ASN A 152 -21.16 11.80 11.41
CA ASN A 152 -22.12 12.47 12.29
C ASN A 152 -22.97 13.54 11.58
N TRP A 153 -23.21 13.36 10.28
CA TRP A 153 -23.98 14.30 9.47
C TRP A 153 -25.39 14.52 10.04
N GLY A 154 -25.81 15.78 10.08
CA GLY A 154 -27.17 16.15 10.45
C GLY A 154 -27.66 17.41 9.76
N LEU A 155 -28.99 17.57 9.79
CA LEU A 155 -29.71 18.72 9.27
C LEU A 155 -29.99 19.64 10.46
N ILE A 156 -29.52 20.89 10.39
CA ILE A 156 -29.50 21.93 11.44
C ILE A 156 -28.39 21.70 12.47
N ASP A 157 -28.29 20.51 13.04
CA ASP A 157 -27.34 20.15 14.10
C ASP A 157 -26.60 18.85 13.76
N LEU A 158 -25.46 18.58 14.41
CA LEU A 158 -24.76 17.29 14.31
C LEU A 158 -25.58 16.14 14.92
N ARG A 159 -25.49 14.97 14.29
CA ARG A 159 -26.04 13.73 14.88
C ARG A 159 -24.97 13.06 15.72
N GLU A 160 -24.94 13.33 17.01
CA GLU A 160 -23.95 12.78 17.95
C GLU A 160 -23.93 11.24 18.07
N GLY A 161 -22.77 10.71 18.43
CA GLY A 161 -22.59 9.35 18.91
C GLY A 161 -22.22 8.31 17.84
N TYR A 162 -21.77 7.16 18.35
CA TYR A 162 -21.19 6.05 17.58
C TYR A 162 -22.04 5.61 16.37
N LYS A 163 -23.36 5.52 16.52
CA LYS A 163 -24.29 5.05 15.47
C LYS A 163 -24.33 5.97 14.24
N HIS A 164 -23.96 7.24 14.40
CA HIS A 164 -23.94 8.24 13.33
C HIS A 164 -22.53 8.51 12.79
N GLY A 165 -21.51 7.87 13.37
CA GLY A 165 -20.15 7.87 12.86
C GLY A 165 -19.98 7.19 11.50
N ALA A 166 -18.75 7.20 11.01
CA ALA A 166 -18.33 6.60 9.74
C ALA A 166 -17.25 5.54 9.95
N ASN A 167 -17.25 4.53 9.08
CA ASN A 167 -16.14 3.56 9.01
C ASN A 167 -15.07 4.13 8.08
N VAL A 168 -13.85 4.25 8.61
CA VAL A 168 -12.67 4.61 7.84
C VAL A 168 -12.09 3.34 7.24
N LYS A 169 -12.01 3.29 5.91
CA LYS A 169 -11.52 2.12 5.19
C LYS A 169 -10.03 2.23 4.91
N ALA A 170 -9.34 1.09 4.97
CA ALA A 170 -7.98 0.95 4.49
C ALA A 170 -7.95 0.01 3.29
N THR A 171 -7.32 0.43 2.21
CA THR A 171 -6.98 -0.42 1.07
C THR A 171 -5.51 -0.76 1.14
N PHE A 172 -5.23 -2.05 1.28
CA PHE A 172 -3.90 -2.64 1.24
C PHE A 172 -3.63 -3.15 -0.17
N THR A 173 -2.58 -2.68 -0.84
CA THR A 173 -2.23 -3.08 -2.21
C THR A 173 -0.79 -3.56 -2.27
N LEU A 174 -0.61 -4.83 -2.64
CA LEU A 174 0.67 -5.43 -2.95
C LEU A 174 1.19 -4.86 -4.26
N LEU A 175 2.29 -4.12 -4.19
CA LEU A 175 2.95 -3.60 -5.38
C LEU A 175 3.81 -4.70 -6.01
N PRO A 176 3.85 -4.78 -7.35
CA PRO A 176 4.72 -5.74 -8.03
C PRO A 176 6.17 -5.48 -7.62
N ALA A 177 6.89 -6.53 -7.24
CA ALA A 177 8.31 -6.44 -6.99
C ALA A 177 8.99 -5.88 -8.23
N VAL A 178 9.64 -4.71 -8.10
CA VAL A 178 10.48 -4.18 -9.17
C VAL A 178 11.60 -5.20 -9.33
N PRO A 179 11.75 -5.84 -10.52
CA PRO A 179 12.86 -6.76 -10.73
C PRO A 179 14.13 -6.00 -10.40
N GLU A 180 14.90 -6.52 -9.44
CA GLU A 180 16.21 -5.96 -9.13
C GLU A 180 16.95 -5.76 -10.45
N PRO A 181 17.60 -4.60 -10.64
CA PRO A 181 17.95 -4.15 -11.96
C PRO A 181 18.77 -5.24 -12.63
N ALA A 182 18.26 -5.72 -13.78
CA ALA A 182 18.86 -6.78 -14.59
C ALA A 182 20.33 -6.52 -14.94
N THR A 183 20.86 -5.34 -14.59
CA THR A 183 22.27 -4.99 -14.47
C THR A 183 23.17 -6.13 -14.06
N TRP A 184 22.87 -6.93 -13.02
CA TRP A 184 23.76 -8.03 -12.63
C TRP A 184 23.81 -9.14 -13.68
N ALA A 185 22.65 -9.56 -14.18
CA ALA A 185 22.56 -10.54 -15.26
C ALA A 185 23.17 -10.01 -16.56
N MET A 186 22.93 -8.74 -16.89
CA MET A 186 23.49 -8.06 -18.07
C MET A 186 25.00 -7.83 -17.95
N MET A 187 25.52 -7.59 -16.74
CA MET A 187 26.96 -7.51 -16.49
C MET A 187 27.60 -8.89 -16.64
N VAL A 188 27.02 -9.94 -16.06
CA VAL A 188 27.55 -11.30 -16.21
C VAL A 188 27.51 -11.75 -17.67
N VAL A 189 26.42 -11.48 -18.39
CA VAL A 189 26.30 -11.76 -19.82
C VAL A 189 27.30 -10.91 -20.62
N GLY A 190 27.41 -9.61 -20.34
CA GLY A 190 28.32 -8.69 -21.02
C GLY A 190 29.80 -9.06 -20.82
N PHE A 191 30.21 -9.34 -19.57
CA PHE A 191 31.57 -9.78 -19.26
C PHE A 191 31.85 -11.20 -19.74
N GLY A 192 30.86 -12.10 -19.69
CA GLY A 192 30.97 -13.45 -20.23
C GLY A 192 31.19 -13.45 -21.75
N LEU A 193 30.45 -12.62 -22.48
CA LEU A 193 30.63 -12.43 -23.93
C LEU A 193 31.99 -11.78 -24.25
N ALA A 194 32.36 -10.70 -23.55
CA ALA A 194 33.65 -10.04 -23.74
C ALA A 194 34.85 -10.99 -23.46
N GLY A 195 34.79 -11.73 -22.36
CA GLY A 195 35.80 -12.73 -22.01
C GLY A 195 35.83 -13.91 -22.99
N GLY A 196 34.66 -14.36 -23.47
CA GLY A 196 34.56 -15.39 -24.50
C GLY A 196 35.23 -15.00 -25.81
N ILE A 197 35.02 -13.76 -26.27
CA ILE A 197 35.65 -13.22 -27.48
C ILE A 197 37.18 -13.16 -27.31
N LEU A 198 37.66 -12.62 -26.19
CA LEU A 198 39.10 -12.53 -25.90
C LEU A 198 39.78 -13.90 -25.82
N ARG A 199 39.11 -14.91 -25.26
CA ARG A 199 39.64 -16.28 -25.10
C ARG A 199 39.59 -17.10 -26.40
N SER A 200 38.70 -16.76 -27.33
CA SER A 200 38.57 -17.46 -28.62
C SER A 200 39.69 -17.17 -29.62
N ARG A 201 40.53 -16.14 -29.38
CA ARG A 201 41.69 -15.86 -30.23
C ARG A 201 42.72 -16.98 -30.09
N LYS A 202 42.83 -17.82 -31.14
CA LYS A 202 43.81 -18.91 -31.22
C LYS A 202 45.22 -18.35 -31.02
N ARG A 203 45.99 -18.96 -30.11
CA ARG A 203 47.42 -18.67 -29.95
C ARG A 203 48.13 -19.03 -31.25
N THR A 204 48.64 -18.04 -31.96
CA THR A 204 49.55 -18.25 -33.09
C THR A 204 50.87 -18.74 -32.51
N ILE A 205 51.13 -20.04 -32.63
CA ILE A 205 52.42 -20.62 -32.25
C ILE A 205 53.40 -20.24 -33.37
N VAL A 206 54.31 -19.32 -33.08
CA VAL A 206 55.41 -18.98 -34.00
C VAL A 206 56.55 -19.95 -33.75
N SER A 207 56.87 -20.78 -34.74
CA SER A 207 58.05 -21.63 -34.74
C SER A 207 59.21 -20.87 -35.36
N PHE A 208 60.34 -20.77 -34.66
CA PHE A 208 61.58 -20.23 -35.21
C PHE A 208 62.37 -21.36 -35.87
N ALA A 209 62.92 -21.08 -37.04
CA ALA A 209 63.79 -21.96 -37.83
C ALA A 209 65.22 -21.39 -37.87
#